data_AF-A0A2C6KDM4-F1
#
_entry.id   AF-A0A2C6KDM4-F1
#
_cell.length_a   1.000
_cell.length_b   1.000
_cell.length_c   1.000
_cell.angle_alpha   90.00
_cell.angle_beta   90.00
_cell.angle_gamma   90.00
#
_symmetry.space_group_name_H-M   'P 1'
#
loop_
_entity.id
_entity.type
_entity.pdbx_description
1 polymer ?
#
loop_
_entity_poly.entity_id
_entity_poly.type
_entity_poly.pdbx_seq_one_letter_code
_entity_poly.pdbx_strand_id
1 'polypeptide(L)' 'PEEPAEKVASQPVPAVNDGPVRIVVRDTFEDMVLKSDKDVLLEVYAPWCGHCKKL' A
#
# COMPACT_ATOMS: atom_id res chain seq x y z
N PRO A 1 12.27 -14.49 14.07
CA PRO A 1 11.18 -15.45 13.75
C PRO A 1 10.48 -14.98 12.49
N GLU A 2 10.95 -15.45 11.34
CA GLU A 2 10.22 -15.27 10.08
C GLU A 2 8.96 -16.14 10.18
N GLU A 3 7.83 -15.49 10.42
CA GLU A 3 6.53 -16.16 10.41
C GLU A 3 6.31 -16.69 8.99
N PRO A 4 5.89 -17.96 8.83
CA PRO A 4 5.70 -18.55 7.51
C PRO A 4 4.69 -17.67 6.77
N ALA A 5 5.08 -17.18 5.58
CA ALA A 5 4.29 -16.29 4.76
C ALA A 5 2.92 -16.92 4.45
N GLU A 6 1.96 -16.71 5.34
CA GLU A 6 0.55 -16.83 5.03
C GLU A 6 0.35 -15.93 3.81
N LYS A 7 -0.21 -16.48 2.73
CA LYS A 7 -0.42 -15.71 1.49
C LYS A 7 -1.44 -14.61 1.79
N VAL A 8 -0.94 -13.48 2.25
CA VAL A 8 -1.78 -12.33 2.55
C VAL A 8 -2.31 -11.81 1.22
N ALA A 9 -3.62 -11.60 1.16
CA ALA A 9 -4.28 -11.15 -0.05
C ALA A 9 -3.67 -9.83 -0.54
N SER A 10 -3.30 -9.82 -1.82
CA SER A 10 -2.77 -8.67 -2.52
C SER A 10 -3.60 -8.39 -3.75
N GLN A 11 -3.80 -7.12 -4.04
CA GLN A 11 -4.30 -6.68 -5.34
C GLN A 11 -3.15 -6.72 -6.36
N PRO A 12 -3.44 -6.86 -7.67
CA PRO A 12 -2.40 -6.80 -8.68
C PRO A 12 -1.63 -5.49 -8.60
N VAL A 13 -0.31 -5.57 -8.74
CA VAL A 13 0.55 -4.39 -8.79
C VAL A 13 0.13 -3.53 -9.99
N PRO A 14 -0.18 -2.24 -9.80
CA PRO A 14 -0.62 -1.37 -10.88
C PRO A 14 0.51 -1.17 -11.91
N ALA A 15 0.17 -1.23 -13.20
CA ALA A 15 1.13 -1.06 -14.29
C ALA A 15 1.69 0.37 -14.39
N VAL A 16 0.94 1.36 -13.91
CA VAL A 16 1.31 2.78 -13.90
C VAL A 16 1.08 3.33 -12.49
N ASN A 17 2.14 3.87 -11.88
CA ASN A 17 2.12 4.31 -10.47
C ASN A 17 3.08 5.50 -10.20
N ASP A 18 3.09 6.45 -11.11
CA ASP A 18 3.96 7.64 -11.14
C ASP A 18 3.21 8.95 -10.81
N GLY A 19 1.97 8.85 -10.34
CA GLY A 19 1.16 9.98 -9.90
C GLY A 19 1.62 10.61 -8.57
N PRO A 20 0.97 11.72 -8.15
CA PRO A 20 1.30 12.42 -6.91
C PRO A 20 1.01 11.59 -5.65
N VAL A 21 0.07 10.65 -5.73
CA VAL A 21 -0.21 9.63 -4.72
C VAL A 21 0.08 8.28 -5.34
N ARG A 22 0.96 7.50 -4.70
CA ARG A 22 1.30 6.15 -5.15
C ARG A 22 0.38 5.12 -4.53
N ILE A 23 -0.14 4.22 -5.36
CA ILE A 23 -0.94 3.08 -4.91
C ILE A 23 0.02 2.04 -4.34
N VAL A 24 -0.23 1.62 -3.10
CA VAL A 24 0.52 0.56 -2.41
C VAL A 24 -0.38 -0.67 -2.27
N VAL A 25 0.11 -1.83 -2.70
CA VAL A 25 -0.53 -3.12 -2.47
C VAL A 25 0.31 -3.95 -1.51
N ARG A 26 -0.22 -5.07 -1.02
CA ARG A 26 0.49 -5.91 -0.04
C ARG A 26 1.87 -6.34 -0.57
N ASP A 27 1.97 -6.71 -1.84
CA ASP A 27 3.23 -7.17 -2.43
C ASP A 27 4.30 -6.07 -2.54
N THR A 28 3.91 -4.79 -2.60
CA THR A 28 4.86 -3.66 -2.70
C THR A 28 5.04 -2.92 -1.37
N PHE A 29 4.32 -3.30 -0.32
CA PHE A 29 4.29 -2.58 0.95
C PHE A 29 5.65 -2.55 1.64
N GLU A 30 6.36 -3.68 1.66
CA GLU A 30 7.65 -3.78 2.33
C GLU A 30 8.67 -2.83 1.69
N ASP A 31 8.77 -2.82 0.37
CA ASP A 31 9.75 -2.00 -0.34
C ASP A 31 9.34 -0.52 -0.42
N MET A 32 8.05 -0.24 -0.64
CA MET A 32 7.57 1.14 -0.83
C MET A 32 7.30 1.89 0.48
N VAL A 33 7.11 1.19 1.61
CA VAL A 33 6.76 1.79 2.89
C VAL A 33 7.81 1.50 3.95
N LEU A 34 8.11 0.22 4.21
CA LEU A 34 8.99 -0.15 5.34
C LEU A 34 10.48 0.08 5.05
N LYS A 35 10.90 -0.14 3.81
CA LYS A 35 12.30 0.02 3.35
C LYS A 35 12.52 1.25 2.47
N SER A 36 11.58 2.18 2.47
CA SER A 36 11.71 3.41 1.69
C SER A 36 12.85 4.29 2.22
N ASP A 37 13.67 4.83 1.32
CA ASP A 37 14.70 5.83 1.65
C ASP A 37 14.12 7.23 1.95
N LYS A 38 12.80 7.39 1.87
CA LYS A 38 12.07 8.65 2.10
C LYS A 38 11.04 8.47 3.21
N ASP A 39 10.71 9.56 3.89
CA ASP A 39 9.57 9.59 4.80
C ASP A 39 8.27 9.33 4.02
N VAL A 40 7.51 8.31 4.45
CA VAL A 40 6.26 7.88 3.81
C VAL A 40 5.08 8.20 4.71
N LEU A 41 4.13 8.99 4.19
CA LEU A 41 2.79 9.10 4.74
C LEU A 41 1.88 8.11 4.00
N LEU A 42 1.30 7.16 4.74
CA LEU A 42 0.42 6.14 4.20
C LEU A 42 -1.02 6.39 4.64
N GLU A 43 -1.93 6.53 3.68
CA GLU A 43 -3.37 6.51 3.93
C GLU A 43 -3.91 5.10 3.68
N VAL A 44 -4.44 4.47 4.72
CA VAL A 44 -5.14 3.19 4.60
C VAL A 44 -6.64 3.48 4.52
N TYR A 45 -7.23 3.23 3.36
CA TYR A 45 -8.64 3.51 3.12
C TYR A 45 -9.43 2.24 2.78
N ALA A 46 -10.74 2.31 2.97
CA ALA A 46 -11.67 1.31 2.46
C ALA A 46 -12.58 1.95 1.39
N PRO A 47 -12.90 1.25 0.28
CA PRO A 47 -13.65 1.84 -0.84
C PRO A 47 -15.09 2.26 -0.49
N TRP A 48 -15.62 1.69 0.60
CA TRP A 48 -16.95 1.98 1.13
C TRP A 48 -16.95 3.03 2.25
N CYS A 49 -15.78 3.45 2.74
CA CYS A 49 -15.67 4.42 3.81
C CYS A 49 -15.99 5.83 3.28
N GLY A 50 -17.17 6.37 3.64
CA GLY A 50 -17.59 7.71 3.25
C GLY A 50 -16.74 8.85 3.85
N HIS A 51 -16.08 8.61 4.99
CA HIS A 51 -15.15 9.59 5.59
C HIS A 51 -13.83 9.66 4.84
N CYS A 52 -13.34 8.52 4.35
CA CYS A 52 -12.07 8.41 3.64
C CYS A 52 -12.14 9.10 2.27
N LYS A 53 -13.30 9.06 1.59
CA LYS A 53 -13.52 9.76 0.31
C LYS A 53 -13.51 11.29 0.39
N LYS A 54 -13.62 11.85 1.60
CA LYS A 54 -13.66 13.30 1.82
C LYS A 54 -12.31 13.87 2.24
N LEU A 55 -11.28 13.02 2.37
CA LEU A 55 -9.91 13.43 2.62
C LEU A 55 -9.27 14.01 1.35
#